data_AF-G2T488-F1
#
_entry.id   AF-G2T488-F1
#
_cell.length_a   1.000
_cell.length_b   1.000
_cell.length_c   1.000
_cell.angle_alpha   90.00
_cell.angle_beta   90.00
_cell.angle_gamma   90.00
#
_symmetry.space_group_name_H-M   'P 1'
#
loop_
_entity.id
_entity.type
_entity.pdbx_description
1 polymer ?
#
loop_
_entity_poly.entity_id
_entity_poly.type
_entity_poly.pdbx_seq_one_letter_code
_entity_poly.pdbx_strand_id
1 'polypeptide(L)'
;MYYVPDGTKQCGYYECKKCGNRFLSLQTMTRIPCPDCASEVDYEIGPDETLADVTDTAVLLQKIEGEEEVAKMDALLSLAITGGDFNWI
;
A
#
# COMPACT_ATOMS: atom_id res chain seq x y z
N MET A 1 -1.99 -8.97 0.64
CA MET A 1 -0.55 -8.85 0.31
C MET A 1 -0.43 -8.00 -0.93
N TYR A 2 0.07 -6.77 -0.80
CA TYR A 2 0.32 -5.89 -1.94
C TYR A 2 1.70 -6.24 -2.47
N TYR A 3 1.73 -7.14 -3.44
CA TYR A 3 2.95 -7.64 -4.04
C TYR A 3 3.37 -6.69 -5.15
N VAL A 4 4.53 -6.06 -5.00
CA VAL A 4 5.18 -5.37 -6.10
C VAL A 4 5.96 -6.44 -6.87
N PRO A 5 5.63 -6.72 -8.15
CA PRO A 5 6.32 -7.76 -8.89
C PRO A 5 7.82 -7.43 -9.01
N ASP A 6 8.64 -8.48 -8.84
CA ASP A 6 10.08 -8.43 -9.03
C ASP A 6 10.42 -7.88 -10.43
N GLY A 7 11.27 -6.85 -10.51
CA GLY A 7 11.51 -6.08 -11.73
C GLY A 7 10.78 -4.73 -11.83
N THR A 8 10.07 -4.33 -10.77
CA THR A 8 9.42 -3.01 -10.72
C THR A 8 10.47 -1.91 -10.58
N LYS A 9 10.60 -1.08 -11.61
CA LYS A 9 11.55 0.05 -11.62
C LYS A 9 11.11 1.25 -10.78
N GLN A 10 9.82 1.38 -10.50
CA GLN A 10 9.28 2.47 -9.68
C GLN A 10 8.03 2.01 -8.92
N CYS A 11 7.95 2.34 -7.64
CA CYS A 11 6.74 2.14 -6.86
C CYS A 11 6.51 3.33 -5.91
N GLY A 12 5.25 3.58 -5.59
CA GLY A 12 4.84 4.50 -4.54
C GLY A 12 4.65 3.75 -3.23
N TYR A 13 5.22 4.28 -2.16
CA TYR A 13 4.94 3.87 -0.79
C TYR A 13 3.78 4.68 -0.25
N TYR A 14 2.70 3.99 0.10
CA TYR A 14 1.45 4.59 0.56
C TYR A 14 1.15 4.18 2.01
N GLU A 15 0.52 5.09 2.75
CA GLU A 15 -0.06 4.80 4.05
C GLU A 15 -1.53 5.18 4.05
N CYS A 16 -2.37 4.22 4.40
CA CYS A 16 -3.79 4.47 4.64
C CYS A 16 -3.96 5.25 5.94
N LYS A 17 -4.57 6.43 5.87
CA LYS A 17 -4.91 7.22 7.06
C LYS A 17 -6.12 6.67 7.82
N LYS A 18 -6.93 5.82 7.19
CA LYS A 18 -8.11 5.21 7.80
C LYS A 18 -7.75 3.97 8.63
N CYS A 19 -7.09 2.98 8.03
CA CYS A 19 -6.71 1.74 8.72
C CYS A 19 -5.24 1.72 9.21
N GLY A 20 -4.42 2.72 8.88
CA GLY A 20 -3.00 2.76 9.25
C GLY A 20 -2.12 1.79 8.45
N ASN A 21 -2.70 1.06 7.49
CA ASN A 21 -1.98 0.05 6.73
C ASN A 21 -1.00 0.72 5.74
N ARG A 22 0.23 0.21 5.68
CA ARG A 22 1.28 0.70 4.80
C ARG A 22 1.56 -0.31 3.71
N PHE A 23 1.57 0.14 2.47
CA PHE A 23 1.70 -0.74 1.33
C PHE A 23 2.43 -0.07 0.16
N LEU A 24 3.03 -0.89 -0.68
CA LEU A 24 3.65 -0.45 -1.91
C LEU A 24 2.67 -0.63 -3.06
N SER A 25 2.65 0.33 -3.99
CA SER A 25 1.80 0.30 -5.18
C SER A 25 2.59 0.74 -6.40
N LEU A 26 2.27 0.17 -7.57
CA LEU A 26 2.84 0.62 -8.85
C LEU A 26 2.37 2.02 -9.25
N GLN A 27 1.28 2.49 -8.64
CA GLN A 27 0.78 3.83 -8.85
C GLN A 27 1.71 4.83 -8.15
N THR A 28 1.90 6.00 -8.76
CA THR A 28 2.71 7.10 -8.20
C THR A 28 1.89 8.38 -8.02
N MET A 29 0.56 8.22 -7.97
CA MET A 29 -0.41 9.28 -7.71
C MET A 29 -0.33 9.76 -6.25
N THR A 30 -0.73 10.99 -5.97
CA THR A 30 -0.60 11.61 -4.63
C THR A 30 -1.50 10.93 -3.58
N ARG A 31 -2.65 10.40 -4.00
CA ARG A 31 -3.60 9.64 -3.18
C ARG A 31 -4.16 8.51 -4.03
N ILE A 32 -4.42 7.38 -3.39
CA ILE A 32 -5.07 6.22 -4.02
C ILE A 32 -6.08 5.60 -3.04
N PRO A 33 -7.06 4.85 -3.54
CA PRO A 33 -7.91 4.01 -2.69
C PRO A 33 -7.07 3.02 -1.91
N CYS A 34 -7.29 2.96 -0.59
CA CYS A 34 -6.82 1.83 0.18
C CYS A 34 -7.65 0.61 -0.21
N PRO A 35 -7.06 -0.46 -0.76
CA PRO A 35 -7.85 -1.58 -1.29
C PRO A 35 -8.43 -2.47 -0.18
N ASP A 36 -7.93 -2.30 1.04
CA ASP A 36 -8.45 -2.90 2.27
C ASP A 36 -9.75 -2.19 2.68
N CYS A 37 -9.70 -0.86 2.85
CA CYS A 37 -10.89 -0.06 3.16
C CYS A 37 -11.92 -0.06 2.02
N ALA A 38 -11.47 -0.13 0.76
CA ALA A 38 -12.35 -0.20 -0.41
C ALA A 38 -12.87 -1.63 -0.67
N SER A 39 -12.37 -2.66 0.01
CA SER A 39 -13.02 -3.99 0.01
C SER A 39 -14.14 -4.08 1.04
N GLU A 40 -14.07 -3.30 2.12
CA GLU A 40 -15.08 -3.16 3.17
C GLU A 40 -16.17 -2.11 2.84
N VAL A 41 -16.44 -1.84 1.56
CA VAL A 41 -17.64 -1.06 1.22
C VAL A 41 -18.85 -1.93 1.53
N ASP A 42 -19.42 -1.71 2.70
CA ASP A 42 -20.64 -2.34 3.16
C ASP A 42 -21.77 -1.95 2.19
N TYR A 43 -22.35 -2.93 1.49
CA TYR A 43 -23.46 -2.67 0.57
C TYR A 43 -24.76 -2.27 1.30
N GLU A 44 -24.73 -2.15 2.64
CA GLU A 44 -25.81 -1.63 3.48
C GLU A 44 -25.73 -0.12 3.75
N ILE A 45 -24.74 0.59 3.18
CA ILE A 45 -24.69 2.05 3.23
C ILE A 45 -25.98 2.63 2.63
N GLY A 46 -26.87 3.13 3.49
CA GLY A 46 -28.05 3.88 3.07
C GLY A 46 -27.65 5.14 2.28
N PRO A 47 -28.60 5.83 1.60
CA PRO A 47 -28.33 6.94 0.68
C PRO A 47 -27.59 8.16 1.29
N ASP A 48 -27.27 8.14 2.58
CA ASP A 48 -26.66 9.22 3.34
C ASP A 48 -25.13 9.09 3.50
N GLU A 49 -24.53 7.88 3.40
CA GLU A 49 -23.06 7.77 3.46
C GLU A 49 -22.47 7.80 2.04
N THR A 50 -21.77 8.89 1.74
CA THR A 50 -21.22 9.13 0.42
C THR A 50 -20.04 8.21 0.14
N LEU A 51 -20.10 7.47 -0.98
CA LEU A 51 -19.05 6.59 -1.52
C LEU A 51 -17.64 7.22 -1.56
N ALA A 52 -17.56 8.55 -1.55
CA ALA A 52 -16.33 9.34 -1.63
C ALA A 52 -15.43 9.28 -0.39
N ASP A 53 -15.94 8.94 0.81
CA ASP A 53 -15.10 8.85 2.02
C ASP A 53 -14.22 7.59 2.04
N VAL A 54 -14.55 6.60 1.20
CA VAL A 54 -13.91 5.28 1.20
C VAL A 54 -12.77 5.16 0.17
N THR A 55 -12.74 6.03 -0.86
CA THR A 55 -11.96 5.80 -2.09
C THR A 55 -10.59 6.45 -2.16
N ASP A 56 -10.18 7.33 -1.24
CA ASP A 56 -8.87 8.03 -1.33
C ASP A 56 -8.17 8.18 0.03
N THR A 57 -8.23 7.11 0.82
CA THR A 57 -7.72 7.08 2.19
C THR A 57 -6.20 6.85 2.27
N ALA A 58 -5.58 6.32 1.21
CA ALA A 58 -4.14 6.08 1.18
C ALA A 58 -3.40 7.25 0.54
N VAL A 59 -2.45 7.81 1.31
CA VAL A 59 -1.63 8.94 0.89
C VAL A 59 -0.23 8.46 0.52
N LEU A 60 0.31 9.01 -0.56
CA LEU A 60 1.68 8.74 -0.96
C LEU A 60 2.64 9.38 0.03
N LEU A 61 3.48 8.57 0.65
CA LEU A 61 4.55 9.00 1.55
C LEU A 61 5.83 9.27 0.76
N GLN A 62 6.25 8.30 -0.06
CA GLN A 62 7.52 8.36 -0.78
C GLN A 62 7.43 7.63 -2.10
N LYS A 63 8.09 8.16 -3.13
CA LYS A 63 8.29 7.46 -4.40
C LYS A 63 9.65 6.78 -4.34
N ILE A 64 9.69 5.50 -4.65
CA ILE A 64 10.89 4.69 -4.70
C ILE A 64 11.17 4.43 -6.18
N GLU A 65 12.34 4.83 -6.63
CA GLU A 65 12.78 4.68 -8.02
C GLU A 65 14.06 3.84 -8.01
N GLY A 66 14.04 2.72 -8.72
CA GLY A 66 15.14 1.74 -8.75
C GLY A 66 14.67 0.35 -8.34
N GLU A 67 14.84 -0.61 -9.25
CA GLU A 67 14.47 -2.02 -9.03
C GLU A 67 15.07 -2.60 -7.75
N GLU A 68 16.35 -2.28 -7.47
CA GLU A 68 17.05 -2.74 -6.27
C GLU A 68 16.50 -2.11 -4.98
N GLU A 69 16.10 -0.83 -5.03
CA GLU A 69 15.52 -0.12 -3.88
C GLU A 69 14.12 -0.65 -3.56
N VAL A 70 13.30 -0.89 -4.59
CA VAL A 70 11.96 -1.47 -4.44
C VAL A 70 12.03 -2.85 -3.80
N ALA A 71 12.94 -3.72 -4.24
CA ALA A 71 13.15 -5.05 -3.68
C ALA A 71 13.63 -4.99 -2.22
N LYS A 72 14.55 -4.07 -1.89
CA LYS A 72 14.98 -3.86 -0.49
C LYS A 72 13.82 -3.40 0.39
N MET A 73 13.01 -2.47 -0.09
CA MET A 73 11.87 -1.94 0.67
C MET A 73 10.79 -3.01 0.89
N ASP A 74 10.50 -3.81 -0.13
CA ASP A 74 9.56 -4.95 -0.04
C ASP A 74 10.06 -6.00 0.96
N ALA A 75 11.35 -6.37 0.87
CA ALA A 75 11.99 -7.27 1.81
C ALA A 75 11.93 -6.75 3.25
N LEU A 76 12.26 -5.47 3.47
CA LEU A 76 12.15 -4.80 4.79
C LEU A 76 10.72 -4.80 5.32
N LEU A 77 9.73 -4.57 4.46
CA LEU A 77 8.32 -4.55 4.85
C LEU A 77 7.84 -5.95 5.23
N SER A 78 8.21 -6.97 4.45
CA SER A 78 7.97 -8.37 4.75
C SER A 78 8.63 -8.79 6.07
N LEU A 79 9.85 -8.32 6.33
CA LEU A 79 10.60 -8.55 7.56
C LEU A 79 9.92 -7.94 8.78
N ALA A 80 9.42 -6.70 8.66
CA ALA A 80 8.73 -6.02 9.75
C ALA A 80 7.40 -6.70 10.13
N ILE A 81 6.75 -7.38 9.18
CA ILE A 81 5.49 -8.10 9.42
C ILE A 81 5.76 -9.50 10.00
N THR A 82 6.83 -10.17 9.58
CA THR A 82 7.13 -11.57 9.95
C THR A 82 8.18 -11.74 11.04
N GLY A 83 8.92 -10.68 11.39
CA GLY A 83 9.98 -10.72 12.41
C GLY A 83 11.15 -11.65 12.07
N GLY A 84 11.33 -12.02 10.79
CA GLY A 84 12.33 -13.00 10.37
C GLY A 84 13.72 -12.40 10.21
N ASP A 85 14.74 -13.01 10.83
CA ASP A 85 16.14 -12.60 10.71
C ASP A 85 16.68 -12.61 9.27
N PHE A 86 17.51 -11.62 8.95
CA PHE A 86 18.27 -11.42 7.69
C PHE A 86 19.32 -12.52 7.39
N ASN A 87 19.19 -13.73 7.95
CA ASN A 87 20.23 -14.76 7.91
C ASN A 87 19.98 -15.87 6.86
N TRP A 88 19.60 -15.48 5.63
CA TRP A 88 19.51 -16.42 4.50
C TRP A 88 19.96 -15.80 3.16
N ILE A 89 20.92 -14.88 3.22
CA ILE A 89 21.77 -14.54 2.07
C ILE A 89 23.09 -15.31 2.15
#